data_AF-A0A852KNY3-F1
#
_entry.id   AF-A0A852KNY3-F1
#
_cell.length_a   1.000
_cell.length_b   1.000
_cell.length_c   1.000
_cell.angle_alpha   90.00
_cell.angle_beta   90.00
_cell.angle_gamma   90.00
#
_symmetry.space_group_name_H-M   'P 1'
#
loop_
_entity.id
_entity.type
_entity.pdbx_description
1 polymer ?
#
loop_
_entity_poly.entity_id
_entity_poly.type
_entity_poly.pdbx_seq_one_letter_code
_entity_poly.pdbx_strand_id
1 'polypeptide(L)'
;PVTLDPASAHPRLLVSSDGRSVRWEFTFQPPSAGPQRFDSDPCVLAQQSFSSGRRCWVVDLSQGQYCAVGVSKESLRRKGSVSFCPEEGIWAVQQWGFQTRALTQPPTLLNLPRVPRKIRISLDYEWGEVGFFDVDNQSPIFTFPPASFCGERLRP
;
A
#
# COMPACT_ATOMS: atom_id res chain seq x y z
N PRO A 1 -4.20 0.87 15.49
CA PRO A 1 -4.34 -0.31 14.59
C PRO A 1 -4.83 0.20 13.23
N VAL A 2 -4.34 -0.39 12.13
CA VAL A 2 -4.72 0.02 10.77
C VAL A 2 -5.97 -0.76 10.35
N THR A 3 -6.99 -0.06 9.84
CA THR A 3 -8.23 -0.65 9.30
C THR A 3 -8.52 -0.07 7.93
N LEU A 4 -8.95 -0.91 7.00
CA LEU A 4 -9.28 -0.54 5.63
C LEU A 4 -10.58 0.26 5.57
N ASP A 5 -10.63 1.20 4.63
CA ASP A 5 -11.77 2.08 4.37
C ASP A 5 -12.57 1.58 3.16
N PRO A 6 -13.75 0.95 3.36
CA PRO A 6 -14.57 0.43 2.27
C PRO A 6 -15.08 1.51 1.30
N ALA A 7 -15.12 2.78 1.71
CA ALA A 7 -15.51 3.89 0.83
C ALA A 7 -14.43 4.21 -0.20
N SER A 8 -13.16 3.92 0.11
CA SER A 8 -12.04 4.07 -0.82
C SER A 8 -11.86 2.88 -1.76
N ALA A 9 -12.25 1.68 -1.33
CA ALA A 9 -11.95 0.42 -2.01
C ALA A 9 -12.46 0.39 -3.46
N HIS A 10 -11.61 -0.05 -4.39
CA HIS A 10 -12.05 -0.38 -5.75
C HIS A 10 -13.26 -1.35 -5.73
N PRO A 11 -14.25 -1.24 -6.65
CA PRO A 11 -15.47 -2.07 -6.64
C PRO A 11 -15.26 -3.58 -6.66
N ARG A 12 -14.09 -4.05 -7.11
CA ARG A 12 -13.69 -5.47 -7.09
C ARG A 12 -12.89 -5.89 -5.86
N LEU A 13 -12.70 -5.00 -4.88
CA LEU A 13 -12.06 -5.30 -3.62
C LEU A 13 -13.11 -5.39 -2.52
N LEU A 14 -13.26 -6.58 -1.94
CA LEU A 14 -14.11 -6.80 -0.79
C LEU A 14 -13.30 -6.68 0.49
N VAL A 15 -13.64 -5.70 1.31
CA VAL A 15 -13.09 -5.52 2.66
C VAL A 15 -13.89 -6.40 3.64
N SER A 16 -13.19 -7.09 4.54
CA SER A 16 -13.82 -7.91 5.59
C SER A 16 -14.61 -7.04 6.59
N SER A 17 -15.55 -7.66 7.31
CA SER A 17 -16.38 -6.96 8.30
C SER A 17 -15.59 -6.30 9.43
N ASP A 18 -14.43 -6.88 9.80
CA ASP A 18 -13.52 -6.32 10.80
C ASP A 18 -12.57 -5.24 10.23
N GLY A 19 -12.62 -4.99 8.92
CA GLY A 19 -11.80 -4.00 8.23
C GLY A 19 -10.31 -4.36 8.15
N ARG A 20 -9.91 -5.61 8.39
CA ARG A 20 -8.49 -6.01 8.47
C ARG A 20 -7.99 -6.82 7.29
N SER A 21 -8.89 -7.27 6.42
CA SER A 21 -8.55 -8.08 5.26
C SER A 21 -9.25 -7.53 4.02
N VAL A 22 -8.61 -7.74 2.88
CA VAL A 22 -9.18 -7.42 1.58
C VAL A 22 -8.88 -8.55 0.63
N ARG A 23 -9.84 -8.84 -0.25
CA ARG A 23 -9.66 -9.82 -1.32
C ARG A 23 -10.27 -9.31 -2.62
N TRP A 24 -9.71 -9.77 -3.72
CA TRP A 24 -10.28 -9.55 -5.04
C TRP A 24 -11.52 -10.42 -5.24
N GLU A 25 -12.56 -9.83 -5.81
CA GLU A 25 -13.79 -10.49 -6.22
C GLU A 25 -13.96 -10.35 -7.74
N PHE A 26 -14.27 -11.46 -8.40
CA PHE A 26 -14.56 -11.45 -9.84
C PHE A 26 -15.97 -10.92 -10.12
N THR A 27 -16.88 -11.07 -9.17
CA THR A 27 -18.24 -10.57 -9.28
C THR A 27 -18.23 -9.07 -9.01
N PHE A 28 -18.72 -8.29 -9.99
CA PHE A 28 -18.90 -6.87 -9.83
C PHE A 28 -20.01 -6.61 -8.80
N GLN A 29 -19.68 -6.01 -7.66
CA GLN A 29 -20.69 -5.41 -6.81
C GLN A 29 -20.97 -4.00 -7.32
N PRO A 30 -22.21 -3.65 -7.70
CA PRO A 30 -22.54 -2.29 -8.11
C PRO A 30 -22.26 -1.34 -6.94
N PRO A 31 -21.32 -0.39 -7.07
CA PRO A 31 -20.93 0.45 -5.95
C PRO A 31 -21.97 1.54 -5.73
N SER A 32 -22.10 1.99 -4.48
CA SER A 32 -22.46 3.38 -4.23
C SER A 32 -21.34 4.26 -4.80
N ALA A 33 -21.62 5.01 -5.87
CA ALA A 33 -20.67 5.93 -6.47
C ALA A 33 -20.26 6.99 -5.44
N GLY A 34 -18.95 7.14 -5.20
CA GLY A 34 -18.41 8.13 -4.26
C GLY A 34 -17.09 8.71 -4.76
N PRO A 35 -16.79 9.98 -4.42
CA PRO A 35 -15.56 10.65 -4.84
C PRO A 35 -14.30 9.99 -4.26
N GLN A 36 -14.40 9.37 -3.08
CA GLN A 36 -13.28 8.72 -2.40
C GLN A 36 -12.87 7.38 -2.99
N ARG A 37 -13.74 6.76 -3.80
CA ARG A 37 -13.56 5.40 -4.32
C ARG A 37 -12.60 5.37 -5.50
N PHE A 38 -11.66 4.42 -5.51
CA PHE A 38 -10.88 4.11 -6.72
C PHE A 38 -11.75 3.48 -7.80
N ASP A 39 -11.67 3.95 -9.04
CA ASP A 39 -12.47 3.42 -10.16
C ASP A 39 -11.70 2.54 -11.15
N SER A 40 -10.39 2.75 -11.27
CA SER A 40 -9.55 2.12 -12.28
C SER A 40 -8.51 1.22 -11.64
N ASP A 41 -7.78 1.75 -10.66
CA ASP A 41 -6.72 1.01 -9.98
C ASP A 41 -7.28 0.16 -8.83
N PRO A 42 -6.82 -1.09 -8.67
CA PRO A 42 -7.32 -2.03 -7.67
C PRO A 42 -6.74 -1.71 -6.27
N CYS A 43 -7.09 -0.54 -5.75
CA CYS A 43 -6.56 0.00 -4.50
C CYS A 43 -7.65 0.14 -3.42
N VAL A 44 -7.22 0.09 -2.17
CA VAL A 44 -7.98 0.43 -0.97
C VAL A 44 -7.03 1.11 -0.01
N LEU A 45 -7.49 2.14 0.70
CA LEU A 45 -6.71 2.82 1.73
C LEU A 45 -7.18 2.46 3.13
N ALA A 46 -6.34 2.69 4.12
CA ALA A 46 -6.74 2.64 5.53
C ALA A 46 -7.52 3.88 5.96
N GLN A 47 -8.44 3.77 6.91
CA GLN A 47 -9.20 4.88 7.50
C GLN A 47 -8.29 5.89 8.22
N GLN A 48 -7.17 5.43 8.76
CA GLN A 48 -6.21 6.27 9.46
C GLN A 48 -5.33 7.01 8.46
N SER A 49 -5.02 8.26 8.77
CA SER A 49 -3.98 9.03 8.10
C SER A 49 -2.99 9.62 9.09
N PHE A 50 -1.76 9.85 8.64
CA PHE A 50 -0.64 10.26 9.47
C PHE A 50 0.01 11.52 8.91
N SER A 51 0.22 12.52 9.77
CA SER A 51 0.92 13.77 9.44
C SER A 51 2.11 14.06 10.35
N SER A 52 2.49 13.10 11.20
CA SER A 52 3.61 13.19 12.12
C SER A 52 3.90 11.84 12.79
N GLY A 53 5.10 11.76 13.34
CA GLY A 53 5.61 10.68 14.15
C GLY A 53 6.00 9.44 13.35
N ARG A 54 6.44 8.44 14.12
CA ARG A 54 6.77 7.11 13.63
C ARG A 54 5.57 6.19 13.74
N ARG A 55 5.31 5.42 12.69
CA ARG A 55 4.23 4.44 12.62
C ARG A 55 4.76 3.16 12.01
N CYS A 56 4.26 2.02 12.51
CA CYS A 56 4.52 0.74 11.88
C CYS A 56 3.30 -0.16 11.96
N TRP A 57 3.14 -0.98 10.94
CA TRP A 57 2.12 -2.03 10.89
C TRP A 57 2.65 -3.19 10.05
N VAL A 58 2.00 -4.34 10.19
CA VAL A 58 2.35 -5.56 9.47
C VAL A 58 1.17 -5.93 8.57
N VAL A 59 1.48 -6.30 7.34
CA VAL A 59 0.50 -6.85 6.40
C VAL A 59 0.88 -8.29 6.09
N ASP A 60 -0.11 -9.19 6.21
CA ASP A 60 0.02 -10.58 5.82
C ASP A 60 -0.41 -10.75 4.35
N LEU A 61 0.51 -11.23 3.53
CA LEU A 61 0.40 -11.44 2.10
C LEU A 61 0.40 -12.94 1.73
N SER A 62 0.25 -13.83 2.71
CA SER A 62 0.29 -15.28 2.50
C SER A 62 -0.70 -15.81 1.46
N GLN A 63 -1.80 -15.07 1.21
CA GLN A 63 -2.85 -15.41 0.26
C GLN A 63 -2.83 -14.56 -1.03
N GLY A 64 -1.86 -13.64 -1.19
CA GLY A 64 -1.88 -12.64 -2.27
C GLY A 64 -0.58 -12.57 -3.05
N GLN A 65 -0.43 -13.37 -4.12
CA GLN A 65 0.79 -13.36 -4.96
C GLN A 65 0.89 -12.16 -5.92
N TYR A 66 -0.17 -11.38 -6.06
CA TYR A 66 -0.26 -10.22 -6.96
C TYR A 66 -0.86 -9.03 -6.24
N CYS A 67 -0.11 -8.46 -5.30
CA CYS A 67 -0.56 -7.35 -4.48
C CYS A 67 0.58 -6.38 -4.18
N ALA A 68 0.25 -5.14 -3.81
CA ALA A 68 1.21 -4.16 -3.33
C ALA A 68 0.77 -3.64 -1.96
N VAL A 69 1.75 -3.28 -1.14
CA VAL A 69 1.54 -2.69 0.19
C VAL A 69 2.47 -1.51 0.37
N GLY A 70 2.03 -0.48 1.08
CA GLY A 70 2.82 0.73 1.25
C GLY A 70 2.05 1.85 1.92
N VAL A 71 2.40 3.08 1.52
CA VAL A 71 1.68 4.30 1.87
C VAL A 71 1.47 5.15 0.64
N SER A 72 0.41 5.93 0.67
CA SER A 72 0.11 6.95 -0.32
C SER A 72 -0.19 8.29 0.34
N LYS A 73 -0.01 9.36 -0.42
CA LYS A 73 -0.56 10.67 -0.11
C LYS A 73 -2.09 10.63 -0.03
N GLU A 74 -2.69 11.32 0.94
CA GLU A 74 -4.14 11.38 1.11
C GLU A 74 -4.83 12.04 -0.10
N SER A 75 -4.15 12.96 -0.78
CA SER A 75 -4.64 13.60 -2.00
C SER A 75 -4.50 12.74 -3.27
N LEU A 76 -3.98 11.52 -3.16
CA LEU A 76 -3.79 10.63 -4.31
C LEU A 76 -5.06 10.54 -5.15
N ARG A 77 -4.89 10.74 -6.46
CA ARG A 77 -5.97 10.72 -7.43
C ARG A 77 -6.72 9.39 -7.38
N ARG A 78 -8.05 9.45 -7.21
CA ARG A 78 -8.93 8.27 -7.10
C ARG A 78 -9.55 7.82 -8.42
N LYS A 79 -9.47 8.65 -9.46
CA LYS A 79 -10.19 8.44 -10.73
C LYS A 79 -9.24 8.33 -11.91
N GLY A 80 -9.40 7.32 -12.76
CA GLY A 80 -8.43 6.98 -13.80
C GLY A 80 -7.21 6.24 -13.23
N SER A 81 -6.31 5.83 -14.12
CA SER A 81 -5.08 5.13 -13.73
C SER A 81 -4.00 6.11 -13.25
N VAL A 82 -3.25 5.71 -12.23
CA VAL A 82 -2.06 6.41 -11.74
C VAL A 82 -0.80 5.55 -11.90
N SER A 83 0.35 6.20 -12.09
CA SER A 83 1.63 5.51 -11.98
C SER A 83 1.92 5.23 -10.51
N PHE A 84 2.29 3.99 -10.19
CA PHE A 84 2.70 3.65 -8.84
C PHE A 84 4.18 3.99 -8.63
N CYS A 85 4.45 5.20 -8.17
CA CYS A 85 5.80 5.69 -7.87
C CYS A 85 5.78 6.85 -6.86
N PRO A 86 6.95 7.18 -6.25
CA PRO A 86 7.06 8.28 -5.30
C PRO A 86 6.67 9.65 -5.89
N GLU A 87 6.88 9.86 -7.19
CA GLU A 87 6.52 11.09 -7.89
C GLU A 87 5.00 11.35 -7.87
N GLU A 88 4.19 10.27 -7.94
CA GLU A 88 2.73 10.32 -7.78
C GLU A 88 2.29 10.24 -6.31
N GLY A 89 3.23 10.24 -5.36
CA GLY A 89 2.94 10.20 -3.94
C GLY A 89 2.69 8.80 -3.38
N ILE A 90 3.28 7.77 -3.99
CA ILE A 90 3.12 6.38 -3.57
C ILE A 90 4.47 5.76 -3.25
N TRP A 91 4.59 5.18 -2.05
CA TRP A 91 5.77 4.42 -1.61
C TRP A 91 5.32 3.01 -1.26
N ALA A 92 5.59 2.04 -2.13
CA ALA A 92 5.07 0.69 -1.98
C ALA A 92 6.02 -0.38 -2.53
N VAL A 93 5.86 -1.59 -1.99
CA VAL A 93 6.49 -2.81 -2.50
C VAL A 93 5.41 -3.72 -3.03
N GLN A 94 5.65 -4.28 -4.21
CA GLN A 94 4.72 -5.16 -4.90
C GLN A 94 5.27 -6.58 -4.99
N GLN A 95 4.40 -7.55 -4.69
CA GLN A 95 4.55 -8.94 -5.09
C GLN A 95 3.94 -9.13 -6.46
N TRP A 96 4.73 -9.67 -7.38
CA TRP A 96 4.34 -9.97 -8.74
C TRP A 96 4.70 -11.43 -9.03
N GLY A 97 3.81 -12.34 -8.65
CA GLY A 97 4.04 -13.78 -8.71
C GLY A 97 5.17 -14.19 -7.76
N PHE A 98 6.26 -14.72 -8.32
CA PHE A 98 7.44 -15.15 -7.57
C PHE A 98 8.49 -14.06 -7.36
N GLN A 99 8.21 -12.84 -7.79
CA GLN A 99 9.12 -11.70 -7.69
C GLN A 99 8.58 -10.64 -6.74
N THR A 100 9.49 -9.88 -6.14
CA THR A 100 9.16 -8.70 -5.34
C THR A 100 9.86 -7.49 -5.96
N ARG A 101 9.18 -6.36 -6.07
CA ARG A 101 9.74 -5.12 -6.61
C ARG A 101 9.34 -3.91 -5.78
N ALA A 102 10.25 -2.96 -5.61
CA ALA A 102 9.91 -1.64 -5.12
C ALA A 102 9.28 -0.83 -6.27
N LEU A 103 8.18 -0.14 -6.00
CA LEU A 103 7.49 0.70 -6.96
C LEU A 103 8.19 2.05 -7.08
N THR A 104 9.43 2.03 -7.57
CA THR A 104 10.22 3.20 -8.02
C THR A 104 9.94 3.50 -9.49
N GLN A 105 10.54 4.55 -10.05
CA GLN A 105 10.44 4.86 -11.47
C GLN A 105 11.82 4.80 -12.16
N PRO A 106 12.10 3.75 -12.97
CA PRO A 106 11.30 2.55 -13.21
C PRO A 106 11.26 1.61 -11.98
N PRO A 107 10.38 0.60 -11.92
CA PRO A 107 10.31 -0.32 -10.79
C PRO A 107 11.63 -1.07 -10.56
N THR A 108 12.10 -1.09 -9.32
CA THR A 108 13.34 -1.77 -8.92
C THR A 108 13.03 -3.20 -8.51
N LEU A 109 13.53 -4.18 -9.26
CA LEU A 109 13.41 -5.59 -8.90
C LEU A 109 14.26 -5.90 -7.67
N LEU A 110 13.69 -6.58 -6.67
CA LEU A 110 14.37 -6.92 -5.42
C LEU A 110 14.82 -8.38 -5.45
N ASN A 111 16.13 -8.60 -5.30
CA ASN A 111 16.72 -9.93 -5.27
C ASN A 111 16.63 -10.52 -3.85
N LEU A 112 15.43 -10.97 -3.47
CA LEU A 112 15.16 -11.59 -2.18
C LEU A 112 15.30 -13.11 -2.28
N PRO A 113 15.83 -13.80 -1.25
CA PRO A 113 15.97 -15.26 -1.27
C PRO A 113 14.62 -15.99 -1.31
N ARG A 114 13.54 -15.35 -0.86
CA ARG A 114 12.17 -15.83 -0.92
C ARG A 114 11.19 -14.65 -0.97
N VAL A 115 10.00 -14.88 -1.49
CA VAL A 115 8.91 -13.89 -1.43
C VAL A 115 8.42 -13.78 0.03
N PRO A 116 8.46 -12.58 0.65
CA PRO A 116 8.07 -12.39 2.04
C PRO A 116 6.57 -12.62 2.22
N ARG A 117 6.13 -13.32 3.27
CA ARG A 117 4.69 -13.51 3.54
C ARG A 117 4.13 -12.44 4.45
N LYS A 118 4.95 -11.87 5.33
CA LYS A 118 4.57 -10.80 6.24
C LYS A 118 5.53 -9.65 6.09
N ILE A 119 5.01 -8.51 5.66
CA ILE A 119 5.80 -7.30 5.46
C ILE A 119 5.42 -6.30 6.56
N ARG A 120 6.41 -5.89 7.34
CA ARG A 120 6.29 -4.72 8.22
C ARG A 120 6.60 -3.48 7.39
N ILE A 121 5.67 -2.53 7.38
CA ILE A 121 5.89 -1.18 6.85
C ILE A 121 6.23 -0.27 8.02
N SER A 122 7.28 0.52 7.87
CA SER A 122 7.67 1.58 8.82
C SER A 122 7.63 2.93 8.11
N LEU A 123 6.90 3.87 8.69
CA LEU A 123 6.86 5.27 8.29
C LEU A 123 7.52 6.10 9.38
N ASP A 124 8.54 6.87 9.02
CA ASP A 124 9.09 7.95 9.82
C ASP A 124 8.77 9.27 9.13
N TYR A 125 7.71 9.94 9.60
CA TYR A 125 7.18 11.11 8.92
C TYR A 125 8.17 12.28 8.92
N GLU A 126 8.79 12.55 10.06
CA GLU A 126 9.76 13.65 10.23
C GLU A 126 11.05 13.42 9.42
N TRP A 127 11.48 12.17 9.26
CA TRP A 127 12.66 11.82 8.48
C TRP A 127 12.37 11.57 7.00
N GLY A 128 11.11 11.61 6.58
CA GLY A 128 10.74 11.38 5.18
C GLY A 128 10.89 9.91 4.75
N GLU A 129 11.00 8.96 5.68
CA GLU A 129 11.42 7.59 5.37
C GLU A 129 10.24 6.62 5.35
N VAL A 130 10.20 5.77 4.32
CA VAL A 130 9.30 4.61 4.23
C VAL A 130 10.12 3.34 4.00
N GLY A 131 10.09 2.45 4.99
CA GLY A 131 10.84 1.20 5.02
C GLY A 131 9.96 -0.04 5.02
N PHE A 132 10.50 -1.12 4.46
CA PHE A 132 9.84 -2.42 4.33
C PHE A 132 10.77 -3.50 4.87
N PHE A 133 10.20 -4.40 5.66
CA PHE A 133 10.96 -5.44 6.36
C PHE A 133 10.21 -6.77 6.35
N ASP A 134 10.91 -7.85 6.03
CA ASP A 134 10.38 -9.20 6.09
C ASP A 134 10.36 -9.65 7.55
N VAL A 135 9.16 -9.84 8.08
CA VAL A 135 8.96 -10.20 9.49
C VAL A 135 9.45 -11.61 9.77
N ASP A 136 9.27 -12.54 8.84
CA ASP A 136 9.58 -13.95 9.06
C ASP A 136 11.08 -14.23 8.92
N ASN A 137 11.77 -13.51 8.03
CA ASN A 137 13.24 -13.59 7.89
C ASN A 137 14.01 -12.63 8.79
N GLN A 138 13.32 -11.67 9.41
CA GLN A 138 13.96 -10.57 10.13
C GLN A 138 14.99 -9.80 9.28
N SER A 139 14.69 -9.58 8.00
CA SER A 139 15.59 -8.93 7.05
C SER A 139 14.96 -7.69 6.41
N PRO A 140 15.74 -6.63 6.13
CA PRO A 140 15.24 -5.50 5.33
C PRO A 140 14.88 -5.97 3.92
N ILE A 141 13.79 -5.40 3.39
CA ILE A 141 13.35 -5.62 2.00
C ILE A 141 13.80 -4.44 1.14
N PHE A 142 13.37 -3.24 1.51
CA PHE A 142 13.67 -2.01 0.79
C PHE A 142 13.36 -0.80 1.66
N THR A 143 14.12 0.27 1.51
CA THR A 143 13.81 1.58 2.11
C THR A 143 13.88 2.61 0.99
N PHE A 144 12.80 3.39 0.84
CA PHE A 144 12.78 4.46 -0.15
C PHE A 144 13.73 5.58 0.30
N PRO A 145 14.37 6.29 -0.65
CA PRO A 145 15.09 7.51 -0.33
C PRO A 145 14.19 8.49 0.44
N PRO A 146 14.74 9.23 1.42
CA PRO A 146 13.97 10.22 2.17
C PRO A 146 13.22 11.18 1.23
N ALA A 147 11.94 11.40 1.50
CA ALA A 147 11.07 12.24 0.70
C ALA A 147 10.43 13.34 1.55
N SER A 148 10.24 14.52 0.96
CA SER A 148 9.40 15.56 1.57
C SER A 148 7.94 15.23 1.35
N PHE A 149 7.18 15.05 2.43
CA PHE A 149 5.73 14.88 2.38
C PHE A 149 4.97 16.20 2.25
N CYS A 150 5.66 17.35 2.26
CA CYS A 150 5.07 18.69 2.10
C CYS A 150 3.91 19.00 3.06
N GLY A 151 3.94 18.45 4.28
CA GLY A 151 2.86 18.62 5.26
C GLY A 151 1.59 17.80 4.95
N GLU A 152 1.62 16.96 3.93
CA GLU A 152 0.49 16.15 3.52
C GLU A 152 0.32 14.91 4.38
N ARG A 153 -0.94 14.56 4.66
CA ARG A 153 -1.27 13.31 5.35
C ARG A 153 -0.97 12.11 4.46
N LEU A 154 -0.43 11.06 5.06
CA LEU A 154 -0.19 9.77 4.41
C LEU A 154 -1.18 8.73 4.91
N ARG A 155 -1.68 7.89 4.01
CA ARG A 155 -2.57 6.77 4.29
C ARG A 155 -1.89 5.46 3.87
N PRO A 156 -1.85 4.44 4.74
CA PRO A 156 -1.59 3.07 4.32
C PRO A 156 -2.52 2.62 3.17
#